data_AF-A0A9D9KZG5-F1
#
_entry.id   AF-A0A9D9KZG5-F1
#
_cell.length_a   1.000
_cell.length_b   1.000
_cell.length_c   1.000
_cell.angle_alpha   90.00
_cell.angle_beta   90.00
_cell.angle_gamma   90.00
#
_symmetry.space_group_name_H-M   'P 1'
#
loop_
_entity.id
_entity.type
_entity.pdbx_description
1 polymer ?
#
loop_
_entity_poly.entity_id
_entity_poly.type
_entity_poly.pdbx_seq_one_letter_code
_entity_poly.pdbx_strand_id
1 'polypeptide(L)'
;MYQREKWEREKKTRFQTFNDGVCHLYKLADVSVPGYKPQLKPKWYRSVPFGYKTIGVRRNYEAMQAQVRLDEMIIITQNREISPQDIVVINGVQYDIKQVQHKQDTAPKTTLLSLQRLEEVYDDLEIR
;
A
#
# COMPACT_ATOMS: atom_id res chain seq x y z
N MET A 1 4.52 21.62 -43.66
CA MET A 1 3.49 20.89 -42.90
C MET A 1 4.16 19.80 -42.08
N TYR A 2 4.82 20.21 -41.00
CA TYR A 2 5.70 19.38 -40.16
C TYR A 2 4.97 19.16 -38.82
N GLN A 3 5.08 17.98 -38.21
CA GLN A 3 4.64 17.63 -36.83
C GLN A 3 3.26 16.98 -36.63
N ARG A 4 2.92 15.88 -37.31
CA ARG A 4 1.79 15.02 -36.86
C ARG A 4 2.07 13.53 -36.69
N GLU A 5 3.27 13.04 -36.96
CA GLU A 5 3.58 11.62 -36.82
C GLU A 5 4.62 11.35 -35.72
N LYS A 6 4.31 10.34 -34.89
CA LYS A 6 5.13 9.68 -33.86
C LYS A 6 5.30 10.39 -32.50
N TRP A 7 4.20 10.49 -31.76
CA TRP A 7 4.25 10.48 -30.28
C TRP A 7 3.46 9.33 -29.65
N GLU A 8 3.33 8.20 -30.35
CA GLU A 8 3.15 6.89 -29.72
C GLU A 8 4.47 6.53 -29.03
N ARG A 9 4.74 7.22 -27.92
CA ARG A 9 5.83 6.88 -27.01
C ARG A 9 5.47 5.49 -26.51
N GLU A 10 6.06 4.45 -27.11
CA GLU A 10 5.92 3.06 -26.67
C GLU A 10 5.89 3.06 -25.15
N LYS A 11 4.70 2.88 -24.57
CA LYS A 11 4.58 2.70 -23.14
C LYS A 11 5.25 1.37 -22.89
N LYS A 12 6.55 1.41 -22.56
CA LYS A 12 7.31 0.27 -22.05
C LYS A 12 6.62 -0.13 -20.76
N THR A 13 5.62 -0.97 -20.91
CA THR A 13 4.83 -1.54 -19.83
C THR A 13 5.82 -2.32 -18.98
N ARG A 14 6.15 -1.77 -17.81
CA ARG A 14 7.10 -2.43 -16.93
C ARG A 14 6.39 -3.61 -16.30
N PHE A 15 6.85 -4.81 -16.63
CA PHE A 15 6.45 -6.00 -15.91
C PHE A 15 6.88 -5.84 -14.44
N GLN A 16 5.96 -6.10 -13.52
CA GLN A 16 6.24 -6.07 -12.10
C GLN A 16 6.04 -7.48 -11.55
N THR A 17 7.00 -7.93 -10.76
CA THR A 17 6.96 -9.20 -10.04
C THR A 17 6.49 -8.97 -8.60
N PHE A 18 5.82 -9.97 -8.00
CA PHE A 18 5.31 -9.93 -6.64
C PHE A 18 5.82 -11.11 -5.81
N ASN A 19 7.09 -11.47 -6.02
CA ASN A 19 7.65 -12.71 -5.50
C ASN A 19 8.41 -12.51 -4.17
N ASP A 20 8.30 -11.34 -3.56
CA ASP A 20 9.05 -11.02 -2.34
C ASP A 20 8.39 -11.60 -1.08
N GLY A 21 7.07 -11.84 -1.12
CA GLY A 21 6.36 -12.48 -0.02
C GLY A 21 4.84 -12.30 -0.12
N VAL A 22 4.15 -12.59 0.97
CA VAL A 22 2.70 -12.40 1.13
C VAL A 22 2.46 -11.34 2.19
N CYS A 23 1.61 -10.38 1.89
CA CYS A 23 1.11 -9.41 2.86
C CYS A 23 -0.35 -9.71 3.19
N HIS A 24 -0.72 -9.47 4.45
CA HIS A 24 -2.08 -9.62 4.94
C HIS A 24 -2.72 -8.25 5.09
N LEU A 25 -3.84 -8.03 4.40
CA LEU A 25 -4.59 -6.79 4.42
C LEU A 25 -5.73 -6.90 5.44
N TYR A 26 -5.86 -5.87 6.27
CA TYR A 26 -6.90 -5.72 7.26
C TYR A 26 -7.64 -4.40 7.05
N LYS A 27 -8.97 -4.43 7.07
CA LYS A 27 -9.79 -3.22 7.04
C LYS A 27 -10.08 -2.75 8.44
N LEU A 28 -9.84 -1.48 8.74
CA LEU A 28 -10.32 -0.89 9.99
C LEU A 28 -11.83 -0.69 9.88
N ALA A 29 -12.58 -1.44 10.70
CA ALA A 29 -14.01 -1.30 10.83
C ALA A 29 -14.35 -0.77 12.22
N ASP A 30 -15.25 0.21 12.28
CA ASP A 30 -15.83 0.62 13.56
C ASP A 30 -16.83 -0.44 14.00
N VAL A 31 -16.54 -1.08 15.14
CA VAL A 31 -17.43 -2.06 15.78
C VAL A 31 -18.16 -1.46 16.98
N SER A 32 -18.03 -0.15 17.20
CA SER A 32 -18.72 0.51 18.30
C SER A 32 -20.23 0.53 18.10
N VAL A 33 -20.94 0.49 19.23
CA VAL A 33 -22.37 0.72 19.27
C VAL A 33 -22.62 2.23 19.04
N PRO A 34 -23.61 2.62 18.21
CA PRO A 34 -23.92 4.02 17.98
C PRO A 34 -24.12 4.78 19.31
N GLY A 35 -23.31 5.82 19.53
CA GLY A 35 -23.34 6.64 20.75
C GLY A 35 -22.20 6.38 21.75
N TYR A 36 -21.38 5.35 21.53
CA TYR A 36 -20.15 5.11 22.29
C TYR A 36 -18.91 5.56 21.52
N LYS A 37 -17.75 5.62 22.21
CA LYS A 37 -16.48 5.93 21.55
C LYS A 37 -16.22 4.92 20.41
N PRO A 38 -15.83 5.38 19.21
CA PRO A 38 -15.53 4.50 18.09
C PRO A 38 -14.42 3.52 18.49
N GLN A 39 -14.66 2.24 18.25
CA GLN A 39 -13.71 1.16 18.49
C GLN A 39 -13.34 0.61 17.13
N LEU A 40 -12.24 1.13 16.58
CA LEU A 40 -11.70 0.67 15.31
C LEU A 40 -11.01 -0.67 15.54
N LYS A 41 -11.59 -1.75 15.01
CA LYS A 41 -10.97 -3.07 15.02
C LYS A 41 -10.53 -3.47 13.62
N PRO A 42 -9.29 -3.98 13.47
CA PRO A 42 -8.83 -4.53 12.20
C PRO A 42 -9.58 -5.84 11.91
N LYS A 43 -10.26 -5.88 10.77
CA LYS A 43 -10.94 -7.07 10.25
C LYS A 43 -10.11 -7.65 9.11
N TRP A 44 -9.76 -8.93 9.20
CA TRP A 44 -9.07 -9.63 8.11
C TRP A 44 -9.85 -9.48 6.80
N TYR A 45 -9.15 -9.08 5.74
CA TYR A 45 -9.75 -8.85 4.44
C TYR A 45 -9.21 -9.81 3.39
N ARG A 46 -7.87 -9.82 3.16
CA ARG A 46 -7.25 -10.71 2.17
C ARG A 46 -5.74 -10.80 2.33
N SER A 47 -5.17 -11.94 1.98
CA SER A 47 -3.73 -12.12 1.80
C SER A 47 -3.36 -12.00 0.31
N VAL A 48 -2.39 -11.16 -0.04
CA VAL A 48 -1.95 -10.98 -1.44
C VAL A 48 -0.42 -11.02 -1.56
N PRO A 49 0.13 -11.57 -2.67
CA PRO A 49 1.55 -11.48 -2.92
C PRO A 49 1.96 -10.03 -3.19
N PHE A 50 3.13 -9.64 -2.71
CA PHE A 50 3.65 -8.28 -2.87
C PHE A 50 5.08 -8.27 -3.42
N GLY A 51 5.48 -7.13 -3.96
CA GLY A 51 6.86 -6.83 -4.34
C GLY A 51 7.39 -5.62 -3.60
N TYR A 52 8.63 -5.67 -3.10
CA TYR A 52 9.27 -4.52 -2.48
C TYR A 52 9.68 -3.48 -3.53
N LYS A 53 9.59 -2.21 -3.15
CA LYS A 53 10.07 -1.08 -3.96
C LYS A 53 10.96 -0.20 -3.10
N THR A 54 12.16 0.07 -3.58
CA THR A 54 13.08 0.99 -2.91
C THR A 54 12.45 2.37 -2.80
N ILE A 55 12.39 2.91 -1.58
CA ILE A 55 12.09 4.32 -1.34
C ILE A 55 13.27 5.09 -1.95
N GLY A 56 13.07 5.72 -3.10
CA GLY A 56 14.10 6.54 -3.70
C GLY A 56 14.57 7.57 -2.68
N VAL A 57 15.88 7.61 -2.40
CA VAL A 57 16.55 8.43 -1.37
C VAL A 57 16.01 9.86 -1.27
N ARG A 58 15.55 10.43 -2.39
CA ARG A 58 14.95 11.77 -2.50
C ARG A 58 13.63 11.96 -1.74
N ARG A 59 12.78 10.93 -1.61
CA ARG A 59 11.53 10.99 -0.82
C ARG A 59 11.78 10.91 0.68
N ASN A 60 12.89 10.30 1.10
CA ASN A 60 13.23 10.20 2.52
C ASN A 60 13.51 11.60 3.12
N TYR A 61 14.12 12.50 2.35
CA TYR A 61 14.38 13.88 2.78
C TYR A 61 13.13 14.75 2.96
N GLU A 62 12.09 14.56 2.13
CA GLU A 62 10.80 15.25 2.30
C GLU A 62 9.98 14.63 3.45
N ALA A 63 10.04 13.30 3.60
CA ALA A 63 9.36 12.56 4.66
C ALA A 63 9.92 12.89 6.07
N MET A 64 11.24 13.10 6.19
CA MET A 64 11.88 13.57 7.43
C MET A 64 11.43 14.98 7.84
N GLN A 65 11.11 15.86 6.88
CA GLN A 65 10.55 17.19 7.17
C GLN A 65 9.07 17.13 7.56
N ALA A 66 8.35 16.08 7.12
CA ALA A 66 6.93 15.90 7.38
C ALA A 66 6.59 15.00 8.60
N GLN A 67 7.60 14.49 9.32
CA GLN A 67 7.44 13.55 10.45
C GLN A 67 6.65 12.27 10.09
N VAL A 68 6.52 11.96 8.80
CA VAL A 68 5.92 10.72 8.30
C VAL A 68 7.08 9.78 8.01
N ARG A 69 7.34 8.82 8.91
CA ARG A 69 8.33 7.77 8.65
C ARG A 69 7.73 6.80 7.64
N LEU A 70 8.05 6.96 6.36
CA LEU A 70 7.76 5.94 5.36
C LEU A 70 8.83 4.86 5.50
N ASP A 71 8.50 3.78 6.18
CA ASP A 71 9.43 2.68 6.43
C ASP A 71 9.58 1.80 5.18
N GLU A 72 8.49 1.50 4.49
CA GLU A 72 8.50 0.56 3.37
C GLU A 72 7.55 1.00 2.24
N MET A 73 7.86 0.56 1.03
CA MET A 73 6.99 0.76 -0.13
C MET A 73 6.84 -0.56 -0.85
N ILE A 74 5.60 -0.99 -1.01
CA ILE A 74 5.28 -2.26 -1.67
C ILE A 74 4.39 -2.03 -2.88
N ILE A 75 4.45 -2.96 -3.80
CA ILE A 75 3.51 -3.09 -4.91
C ILE A 75 2.72 -4.38 -4.76
N ILE A 76 1.44 -4.31 -5.08
CA ILE A 76 0.55 -5.47 -5.15
C ILE A 76 -0.21 -5.45 -6.46
N THR A 77 -0.85 -6.57 -6.79
CA THR A 77 -1.85 -6.60 -7.86
C THR A 77 -2.92 -5.55 -7.61
N GLN A 78 -3.40 -4.88 -8.66
CA GLN A 78 -4.36 -3.78 -8.52
C GLN A 78 -5.56 -4.19 -7.66
N ASN A 79 -5.68 -3.52 -6.52
CA ASN A 79 -6.83 -3.60 -5.65
C ASN A 79 -7.31 -2.17 -5.37
N ARG A 80 -8.56 -1.88 -5.78
CA ARG A 80 -9.21 -0.58 -5.62
C ARG A 80 -10.04 -0.50 -4.34
N GLU A 81 -10.18 -1.61 -3.62
CA GLU A 81 -10.91 -1.65 -2.36
C GLU A 81 -10.06 -1.29 -1.15
N ILE A 82 -8.77 -1.02 -1.35
CA ILE A 82 -7.81 -0.64 -0.29
C ILE A 82 -7.88 0.86 -0.06
N SER A 83 -8.01 1.22 1.21
CA SER A 83 -8.02 2.59 1.71
C SER A 83 -6.70 2.91 2.43
N PRO A 84 -6.28 4.19 2.50
CA PRO A 84 -5.20 4.64 3.39
C PRO A 84 -5.50 4.42 4.88
N GLN A 85 -6.73 4.07 5.25
CA GLN A 85 -7.10 3.74 6.63
C GLN A 85 -6.94 2.25 6.96
N ASP A 86 -6.57 1.43 5.97
CA ASP A 86 -6.40 -0.01 6.16
C ASP A 86 -5.00 -0.32 6.71
N ILE A 87 -4.85 -1.50 7.30
CA ILE A 87 -3.60 -1.98 7.90
C ILE A 87 -3.05 -3.12 7.05
N VAL A 88 -1.72 -3.13 6.90
CA VAL A 88 -1.00 -4.22 6.23
C VAL A 88 -0.09 -4.90 7.24
N VAL A 89 -0.09 -6.22 7.24
CA VAL A 89 0.82 -7.04 8.04
C VAL A 89 1.75 -7.80 7.12
N ILE A 90 3.05 -7.66 7.34
CA ILE A 90 4.09 -8.34 6.57
C ILE A 90 5.03 -8.99 7.58
N ASN A 91 5.19 -10.32 7.50
CA ASN A 91 6.06 -11.08 8.40
C ASN A 91 5.83 -10.78 9.90
N GLY A 92 4.58 -10.54 10.30
CA GLY A 92 4.20 -10.23 11.69
C GLY A 92 4.39 -8.77 12.10
N VAL A 93 4.91 -7.90 11.23
CA VAL A 93 5.03 -6.46 11.49
C VAL A 93 3.81 -5.74 10.90
N GLN A 94 3.19 -4.86 11.69
CA GLN A 94 2.03 -4.08 11.28
C GLN A 94 2.45 -2.72 10.71
N TYR A 95 1.79 -2.33 9.63
CA TYR A 95 2.02 -1.09 8.92
C TYR A 95 0.70 -0.38 8.63
N ASP A 96 0.73 0.94 8.77
CA ASP A 96 -0.32 1.84 8.33
C ASP A 96 -0.07 2.30 6.89
N ILE A 97 -1.13 2.39 6.08
CA ILE A 97 -1.05 2.77 4.67
C ILE A 97 -1.13 4.29 4.55
N LYS A 98 0.02 4.96 4.47
CA LYS A 98 0.04 6.42 4.31
C LYS A 98 -0.42 6.89 2.93
N GLN A 99 -0.23 6.07 1.91
CA GLN A 99 -0.61 6.46 0.55
C GLN A 99 -0.91 5.25 -0.33
N VAL A 100 -2.00 5.34 -1.10
CA VAL A 100 -2.39 4.38 -2.12
C VAL A 100 -2.27 5.03 -3.50
N GLN A 101 -1.52 4.41 -4.42
CA GLN A 101 -1.34 4.89 -5.78
C GLN A 101 -1.59 3.77 -6.79
N HIS A 102 -2.65 3.89 -7.57
CA HIS A 102 -2.96 2.91 -8.63
C HIS A 102 -2.19 3.23 -9.90
N LYS A 103 -1.28 2.33 -10.30
CA LYS A 103 -0.54 2.44 -11.56
C LYS A 103 -1.24 1.63 -12.65
N GLN A 104 -1.63 2.33 -13.71
CA GLN A 104 -2.22 1.74 -14.91
C GLN A 104 -1.19 1.46 -16.00
N ASP A 105 0.03 2.01 -15.86
CA ASP A 105 1.13 1.89 -16.83
C ASP A 105 2.01 0.63 -16.61
N THR A 106 1.54 -0.33 -15.81
CA THR A 106 2.19 -1.62 -15.56
C THR A 106 1.29 -2.76 -16.02
N ALA A 107 1.89 -3.87 -16.47
CA ALA A 107 1.19 -5.12 -16.71
C ALA A 107 1.78 -6.20 -15.79
N PRO A 108 0.98 -6.82 -14.92
CA PRO A 108 -0.42 -6.47 -14.61
C PRO A 108 -0.54 -5.07 -13.95
N LYS A 109 -1.75 -4.51 -13.93
CA LYS A 109 -2.04 -3.25 -13.22
C LYS A 109 -1.67 -3.42 -11.75
N THR A 110 -0.99 -2.43 -11.19
CA THR A 110 -0.45 -2.51 -9.82
C THR A 110 -1.00 -1.41 -8.92
N THR A 111 -1.10 -1.70 -7.63
CA THR A 111 -1.29 -0.67 -6.60
C THR A 111 0.02 -0.55 -5.83
N LEU A 112 0.55 0.67 -5.77
CA LEU A 112 1.70 1.04 -4.95
C LEU A 112 1.17 1.51 -3.59
N LEU A 113 1.67 0.92 -2.51
CA LEU A 113 1.34 1.27 -1.15
C LEU A 113 2.59 1.84 -0.49
N SER A 114 2.47 3.04 0.06
CA SER A 114 3.47 3.62 0.96
C SER A 114 3.08 3.24 2.37
N LEU A 115 3.96 2.53 3.06
CA LEU A 115 3.74 1.97 4.39
C LEU A 115 4.56 2.73 5.43
N GLN A 116 3.95 2.92 6.59
CA GLN A 116 4.62 3.40 7.80
C GLN A 116 4.46 2.33 8.87
N ARG A 117 5.54 1.97 9.54
CA ARG A 117 5.51 1.00 10.62
C ARG A 117 4.69 1.55 11.79
N LEU A 118 3.81 0.71 12.32
CA LEU A 118 3.09 1.00 13.55
C LEU A 118 3.98 0.65 14.74
N GLU A 119 4.20 1.62 15.63
CA GLU A 119 4.86 1.39 16.93
C GLU A 119 3.86 0.76 17.92
N GLU A 120 2.61 1.22 17.90
CA GLU A 120 1.48 0.61 18.62
C GLU A 120 0.76 -0.38 17.71
N VAL A 121 0.95 -1.66 18.00
CA VAL A 121 0.38 -2.78 17.25
C VAL A 121 -1.02 -3.12 17.77
N TYR A 122 -1.91 -3.56 16.89
CA TYR A 122 -3.21 -4.09 17.29
C TYR A 122 -3.05 -5.55 17.75
N ASP A 123 -3.42 -5.83 18.99
CA ASP A 123 -3.38 -7.20 19.54
C ASP A 123 -4.48 -8.11 18.95
N ASP A 124 -5.60 -7.54 18.52
CA ASP A 124 -6.78 -8.24 17.99
C ASP A 124 -6.65 -8.67 16.50
N LEU A 125 -5.46 -9.10 16.07
CA LEU A 125 -5.27 -9.61 14.70
C LEU A 125 -5.37 -11.13 14.65
N GLU A 126 -6.53 -11.64 14.22
CA GLU A 126 -6.62 -13.03 13.78
C GLU A 126 -5.92 -13.17 12.42
N ILE A 127 -4.73 -13.78 12.41
CA ILE A 127 -4.08 -14.24 11.18
C ILE A 127 -4.66 -15.63 10.87
N ARG A 128 -5.44 -15.73 9.80
CA ARG A 128 -6.01 -16.99 9.30
C ARG A 128 -5.22 -17.55 8.13
#